data_AF-A0A8S9DVG5-F1
#
_entry.id   AF-A0A8S9DVG5-F1
#
_cell.length_a   1.000
_cell.length_b   1.000
_cell.length_c   1.000
_cell.angle_alpha   90.00
_cell.angle_beta   90.00
_cell.angle_gamma   90.00
#
_symmetry.space_group_name_H-M   'P 1'
#
loop_
_entity.id
_entity.type
_entity.pdbx_description
1 polymer ?
#
loop_
_entity_poly.entity_id
_entity_poly.type
_entity_poly.pdbx_seq_one_letter_code
_entity_poly.pdbx_strand_id
1 'polypeptide(L)'
;MLCNPCAHNRPARLIVDNVEIPGADAFADSAVMIKGRIKTRPIKQREVGRQYRRRLKKAFDRAGVEIPFPHRPLYCGDASRPFMTPLMKTGETPEPG
;
A
#
# COMPACT_ATOMS: atom_id res chain seq x y z
N MET A 1 8.05 -19.18 -31.82
CA MET A 1 8.07 -20.04 -30.62
C MET A 1 8.16 -19.17 -29.37
N LEU A 2 7.06 -18.89 -28.68
CA LEU A 2 7.11 -18.54 -27.26
C LEU A 2 6.02 -19.35 -26.57
N CYS A 3 6.52 -20.43 -25.96
CA CYS A 3 5.91 -21.30 -24.99
C CYS A 3 4.51 -20.84 -24.52
N ASN A 4 3.48 -21.54 -25.00
CA ASN A 4 2.15 -21.51 -24.40
C ASN A 4 1.93 -22.77 -23.55
N PRO A 5 2.42 -22.86 -22.29
CA PRO A 5 2.04 -23.94 -21.39
C PRO A 5 1.24 -23.36 -20.22
N CYS A 6 0.07 -22.78 -20.47
CA CYS A 6 -0.79 -22.29 -19.38
C CYS A 6 -2.28 -22.47 -19.69
N ALA A 7 -2.66 -23.63 -20.24
CA ALA A 7 -4.05 -24.10 -20.32
C ALA A 7 -4.61 -24.58 -18.96
N HIS A 8 -4.30 -23.90 -17.86
CA HIS A 8 -4.63 -24.39 -16.52
C HIS A 8 -5.71 -23.55 -15.83
N ASN A 9 -6.95 -24.03 -15.98
CA ASN A 9 -8.16 -23.69 -15.25
C ASN A 9 -8.71 -22.27 -15.48
N ARG A 10 -9.71 -22.16 -16.37
CA ARG A 10 -10.48 -20.93 -16.63
C ARG A 10 -11.66 -20.91 -15.66
N PRO A 11 -11.77 -19.95 -14.73
CA PRO A 11 -12.85 -19.92 -13.73
C PRO A 11 -14.21 -19.54 -14.32
N ALA A 12 -14.31 -19.35 -15.64
CA ALA A 12 -15.53 -18.94 -16.34
C ALA A 12 -16.74 -19.85 -16.06
N ARG A 13 -16.52 -21.13 -15.71
CA ARG A 13 -17.62 -22.05 -15.33
C ARG A 13 -18.11 -21.90 -13.89
N LEU A 14 -17.40 -21.15 -13.06
CA LEU A 14 -17.68 -20.97 -11.62
C LEU A 14 -18.25 -19.58 -11.28
N ILE A 15 -18.18 -18.65 -12.23
CA ILE A 15 -18.66 -17.28 -12.13
C ILE A 15 -20.08 -17.26 -12.69
N VAL A 16 -21.03 -16.77 -11.88
CA VAL A 16 -22.46 -16.81 -12.21
C VAL A 16 -22.89 -15.55 -12.96
N ASP A 17 -22.23 -14.43 -12.67
CA ASP A 17 -22.60 -13.11 -13.18
C ASP A 17 -21.34 -12.35 -13.61
N ASN A 18 -21.51 -11.24 -14.33
CA ASN A 18 -20.40 -10.41 -14.76
C ASN A 18 -19.61 -9.83 -13.57
N VAL A 19 -18.32 -9.55 -13.82
CA VAL A 19 -17.47 -8.87 -12.84
C VAL A 19 -17.89 -7.42 -12.79
N GLU A 20 -18.34 -6.96 -11.62
CA GLU A 20 -18.70 -5.57 -11.37
C GLU A 20 -17.52 -4.85 -10.73
N ILE A 21 -17.04 -3.77 -11.36
CA ILE A 21 -15.97 -2.91 -10.84
C ILE A 21 -16.57 -1.53 -10.60
N PRO A 22 -17.05 -1.22 -9.38
CA PRO A 22 -17.62 0.09 -9.06
C PRO A 22 -16.61 1.25 -9.17
N GLY A 23 -15.30 0.97 -9.21
CA GLY A 23 -14.25 1.96 -9.43
C GLY A 23 -13.29 2.12 -8.25
N ALA A 24 -12.67 3.30 -8.16
CA ALA A 24 -11.82 3.68 -7.04
C ALA A 24 -12.69 3.96 -5.81
N ASP A 25 -12.43 3.24 -4.72
CA ASP A 25 -13.18 3.32 -3.47
C ASP A 25 -12.58 4.37 -2.53
N ALA A 26 -11.25 4.42 -2.43
CA ALA A 26 -10.55 5.39 -1.59
C ALA A 26 -9.11 5.63 -2.07
N PHE A 27 -8.60 6.82 -1.75
CA PHE A 27 -7.17 7.15 -1.83
C PHE A 27 -6.56 6.96 -0.44
N ALA A 28 -5.58 6.06 -0.32
CA ALA A 28 -4.77 5.88 0.87
C ALA A 28 -3.48 6.71 0.77
N ASP A 29 -2.71 6.82 1.87
CA ASP A 29 -1.50 7.66 1.99
C ASP A 29 -0.49 7.52 0.83
N SER A 30 -0.46 6.37 0.16
CA SER A 30 0.37 6.16 -1.04
C SER A 30 -0.25 5.18 -2.04
N ALA A 31 -1.57 4.95 -2.01
CA ALA A 31 -2.21 3.92 -2.85
C ALA A 31 -3.64 4.25 -3.25
N VAL A 32 -4.10 3.70 -4.37
CA VAL A 32 -5.51 3.75 -4.78
C VAL A 32 -6.17 2.41 -4.51
N MET A 33 -7.23 2.41 -3.71
CA MET A 33 -7.99 1.21 -3.38
C MET A 33 -9.08 1.02 -4.43
N ILE A 34 -8.98 -0.04 -5.24
CA ILE A 34 -10.00 -0.41 -6.23
C ILE A 34 -10.75 -1.64 -5.73
N LYS A 35 -12.07 -1.52 -5.57
CA LYS A 35 -12.93 -2.65 -5.20
C LYS A 35 -13.60 -3.24 -6.43
N GLY A 36 -13.64 -4.57 -6.49
CA GLY A 36 -14.38 -5.33 -7.49
C GLY A 36 -15.16 -6.46 -6.83
N ARG A 37 -16.34 -6.77 -7.35
CA ARG A 37 -17.21 -7.85 -6.87
C ARG A 37 -17.36 -8.89 -7.95
N ILE A 38 -17.29 -10.17 -7.55
CA ILE A 38 -17.46 -11.31 -8.45
C ILE A 38 -18.47 -12.25 -7.79
N LYS A 39 -19.60 -12.48 -8.46
CA LYS A 39 -20.60 -13.47 -8.00
C LYS A 39 -20.16 -14.85 -8.45
N THR A 40 -19.89 -15.73 -7.48
CA THR A 40 -19.41 -17.10 -7.73
C THR A 40 -20.36 -18.13 -7.12
N ARG A 41 -20.29 -19.37 -7.60
CA ARG A 41 -20.93 -20.50 -6.92
C ARG A 41 -20.46 -20.64 -5.47
N PRO A 42 -21.31 -21.12 -4.54
CA PRO A 42 -20.93 -21.31 -3.14
C PRO A 42 -19.68 -22.20 -3.02
N ILE A 43 -18.88 -21.98 -1.98
CA ILE A 43 -17.62 -22.69 -1.67
C ILE A 43 -16.45 -22.35 -2.64
N LYS A 44 -16.71 -21.89 -3.86
CA LYS A 44 -15.68 -21.63 -4.90
C LYS A 44 -15.06 -20.24 -4.88
N GLN A 45 -15.56 -19.34 -4.02
CA GLN A 45 -15.06 -17.96 -3.87
C GLN A 45 -13.54 -17.86 -3.63
N ARG A 46 -12.96 -18.77 -2.83
CA ARG A 46 -11.52 -18.77 -2.54
C ARG A 46 -10.69 -19.20 -3.75
N GLU A 47 -11.17 -20.18 -4.51
CA GLU A 47 -10.51 -20.69 -5.72
C GLU A 47 -10.49 -19.61 -6.82
N VAL A 48 -11.65 -19.01 -7.08
CA VAL A 48 -11.80 -17.92 -8.07
C VAL A 48 -10.98 -16.70 -7.64
N GLY A 49 -11.02 -16.31 -6.36
CA GLY A 49 -10.25 -15.17 -5.85
C GLY A 49 -8.73 -15.36 -5.97
N ARG A 50 -8.20 -16.56 -5.76
CA ARG A 50 -6.76 -16.85 -5.95
C ARG A 50 -6.34 -16.75 -7.41
N GLN A 51 -7.14 -17.32 -8.32
CA GLN A 51 -6.86 -17.23 -9.75
C GLN A 51 -6.95 -15.79 -10.26
N TYR A 52 -7.93 -15.02 -9.78
CA TYR A 52 -8.06 -13.60 -10.09
C TYR A 52 -6.82 -12.81 -9.66
N ARG A 53 -6.39 -12.92 -8.40
CA ARG A 53 -5.19 -12.23 -7.89
C ARG A 53 -3.92 -12.60 -8.68
N ARG A 54 -3.75 -13.88 -9.04
CA ARG A 54 -2.61 -14.33 -9.87
C ARG A 54 -2.59 -13.68 -11.25
N ARG A 55 -3.74 -13.54 -11.89
CA ARG A 55 -3.86 -12.89 -13.20
C ARG A 55 -3.68 -11.38 -13.09
N LEU A 56 -4.24 -10.78 -12.04
CA LEU A 56 -4.14 -9.37 -11.76
C LEU A 56 -2.68 -8.94 -11.57
N LYS A 57 -1.90 -9.69 -10.77
CA LYS A 57 -0.46 -9.43 -10.60
C LYS A 57 0.29 -9.49 -11.94
N LYS A 58 0.09 -10.56 -12.71
CA LYS A 58 0.71 -10.69 -14.05
C LYS A 58 0.30 -9.58 -15.02
N ALA A 59 -0.93 -9.09 -14.93
CA ALA A 59 -1.42 -7.99 -15.76
C ALA A 59 -0.76 -6.67 -15.35
N PHE A 60 -0.67 -6.39 -14.06
CA PHE A 60 0.03 -5.20 -13.54
C PHE A 60 1.53 -5.22 -13.88
N ASP A 61 2.18 -6.39 -13.75
CA ASP A 61 3.59 -6.53 -14.11
C ASP A 61 3.85 -6.24 -15.59
N ARG A 62 2.91 -6.60 -16.49
CA ARG A 62 2.99 -6.28 -17.92
C ARG A 62 2.67 -4.83 -18.24
N ALA A 63 1.76 -4.22 -17.48
CA ALA A 63 1.36 -2.83 -17.67
C ALA A 63 2.35 -1.84 -17.03
N GLY A 64 3.37 -2.33 -16.30
CA GLY A 64 4.32 -1.47 -15.59
C GLY A 64 3.69 -0.72 -14.42
N VAL A 65 2.58 -1.21 -13.87
CA VAL A 65 1.93 -0.59 -12.71
C VAL A 65 2.62 -1.08 -11.45
N GLU A 66 3.38 -0.19 -10.82
CA GLU A 66 4.03 -0.47 -9.54
C GLU A 66 2.99 -0.57 -8.42
N ILE A 67 3.13 -1.58 -7.54
CA ILE A 67 2.29 -1.72 -6.35
C ILE A 67 2.97 -0.91 -5.25
N PRO A 68 2.43 0.26 -4.85
CA PRO A 68 3.13 1.15 -3.96
C PRO A 68 3.22 0.56 -2.55
N PHE A 69 4.40 0.65 -1.94
CA PHE A 69 4.60 0.36 -0.53
C PHE A 69 4.44 1.66 0.28
N PRO A 70 3.80 1.62 1.47
CA PRO A 70 3.66 2.81 2.30
C PRO A 70 5.04 3.23 2.82
N HIS A 71 5.54 4.37 2.34
CA HIS A 71 6.78 4.97 2.85
C HIS A 71 6.46 5.93 3.99
N ARG A 72 7.11 5.73 5.15
CA ARG A 72 7.08 6.69 6.27
C ARG A 72 8.45 7.33 6.41
N PRO A 73 8.62 8.64 6.20
CA PRO A 73 9.87 9.30 6.50
C PRO A 73 10.07 9.29 8.03
N LEU A 74 11.12 8.62 8.50
CA LEU A 74 11.54 8.69 9.89
C LEU A 74 12.56 9.83 10.04
N TYR A 75 12.20 10.86 10.78
CA TYR A 75 13.13 11.91 11.17
C TYR A 75 13.78 11.51 12.49
N CYS A 76 15.01 10.99 12.45
CA CYS A 76 15.82 10.84 13.66
C CYS A 76 16.34 12.22 14.05
N GLY A 77 15.64 12.89 14.97
CA GLY A 77 16.21 14.04 15.67
C GLY A 77 17.32 13.53 16.59
N ASP A 78 18.52 14.08 16.47
CA ASP A 78 19.55 13.94 17.50
C ASP A 78 18.91 14.30 18.84
N ALA A 79 18.99 13.39 19.81
CA ALA A 79 18.58 13.66 21.18
C ALA A 79 19.15 15.01 21.57
N SER A 80 18.25 15.93 21.94
CA SER A 80 18.58 17.29 22.36
C SER A 80 19.89 17.30 23.14
N ARG A 81 20.88 18.05 22.64
CA ARG A 81 22.15 18.27 23.35
C ARG A 81 21.80 18.61 24.80
N PRO A 82 22.43 17.99 25.81
CA PRO A 82 22.13 18.33 27.20
C PRO A 82 22.29 19.83 27.35
N PHE A 83 21.23 20.49 27.85
CA PHE A 83 21.24 21.92 28.11
C PHE A 83 22.36 22.19 29.12
N MET A 84 23.50 22.69 28.63
CA MET A 84 24.56 23.19 29.50
C MET A 84 24.07 24.53 30.04
N THR A 85 23.36 24.50 31.16
CA THR A 85 23.10 25.71 31.95
C THR A 85 24.46 26.26 32.39
N PRO A 86 24.85 27.48 32.01
CA PRO A 86 25.99 28.11 32.64
C PRO A 86 25.57 28.41 34.09
N LEU A 87 26.24 27.80 35.07
CA LEU A 87 26.21 28.28 36.44
C LEU A 87 26.71 29.73 36.42
N MET A 88 25.78 30.68 36.48
CA MET A 88 26.09 32.08 36.71
C MET A 88 26.86 32.18 38.03
N LYS A 89 28.16 32.50 37.96
CA LYS A 89 28.89 33.00 39.12
C LYS A 89 28.31 34.37 39.47
N THR A 90 28.09 34.56 40.76
CA THR A 90 27.57 35.77 41.39
C THR A 90 28.38 37.02 41.01
N GLY A 91 27.67 38.11 40.69
CA GLY A 91 28.16 39.49 40.84
C GLY A 91 28.42 40.25 39.55
N GLU A 92 27.47 41.10 39.15
CA GLU A 92 27.65 42.51 38.79
C GLU A 92 26.29 43.09 38.35
N THR A 93 25.82 44.11 39.09
CA THR A 93 24.55 44.79 38.89
C THR A 93 24.71 45.88 37.82
N PRO A 94 23.97 45.88 36.71
CA PRO A 94 23.94 47.04 35.82
C PRO A 94 22.94 48.08 36.36
N GLU A 95 23.47 49.22 36.78
CA GLU A 95 22.74 50.45 37.11
C GLU A 95 21.90 50.92 35.92
N PRO A 96 20.58 51.15 36.06
CA PRO A 96 19.79 51.83 35.04
C PRO A 96 19.91 53.37 35.20
N GLY A 97 20.24 54.05 34.10
CA GLY A 97 20.04 55.49 33.95
C GLY A 97 18.57 55.87 33.71
#